data_AF-A0A972INV7-F1
#
_entry.id   AF-A0A972INV7-F1
#
_cell.length_a   1.000
_cell.length_b   1.000
_cell.length_c   1.000
_cell.angle_alpha   90.00
_cell.angle_beta   90.00
_cell.angle_gamma   90.00
#
_symmetry.space_group_name_H-M   'P 1'
#
loop_
_entity.id
_entity.type
_entity.pdbx_description
1 polymer ?
#
loop_
_entity_poly.entity_id
_entity_poly.type
_entity_poly.pdbx_seq_one_letter_code
_entity_poly.pdbx_strand_id
1 'polypeptide(L)'
;MKRVIFCAILFCFFVVGFSNNLTFYVNAAPYRTLASDSSLEASYDLSFEGRKYAAIQLKELLPIMESVDRLTVVNSLNGQETVYDAIHRSMLPFFVVRSPDEPRTWLFFDGTHLFPFYGLSLSGVVAPKGSLEVWVCWEGVPALKALIQRFSDIYGIPVKVLEVPNTATKLLSMLKAGGKVPDLVMIQCEGFEELVLSKAFQNVDALYDGFEALYASDVFSIDGKRWAVPFYGDTQLLFYRKDRIPELPDPLSLHALESLASSLTDGNFLGLGWNLYSVYWFAPFQIGFGKNSILEPDGSVKIQDQGTEKALAFLKSWVDRQIALPLERDAMVSFFTSGKIAMILSGSYSIPGFEELGIPFGIASYPYDSETGRWISPMLDFKGFGITRKTREPVLSMALLEYLTGPGVQSAFCIPVKKIPVNRAVLADRLESGDALYQLYQHALDVGTFVPAYNAYDLYKNTLWKLLRFVFLDQMSIPEVLEKGQQIIDANMP
;
A
#
# COMPACT_ATOMS: atom_id res chain seq x y z
N MET A 1 -61.16 25.39 -9.63
CA MET A 1 -60.46 26.12 -8.56
C MET A 1 -59.41 25.21 -7.93
N LYS A 2 -58.15 25.34 -8.34
CA LYS A 2 -56.99 24.70 -7.70
C LYS A 2 -56.06 25.84 -7.27
N ARG A 3 -55.80 25.94 -5.97
CA ARG A 3 -54.95 26.97 -5.37
C ARG A 3 -53.49 26.64 -5.67
N VAL A 4 -52.79 27.59 -6.29
CA VAL A 4 -51.33 27.63 -6.38
C VAL A 4 -50.83 28.24 -5.07
N ILE A 5 -50.00 27.50 -4.33
CA ILE A 5 -49.25 28.01 -3.19
C ILE A 5 -47.87 28.38 -3.71
N PHE A 6 -47.61 29.68 -3.80
CA PHE A 6 -46.29 30.23 -4.10
C PHE A 6 -45.50 30.23 -2.77
N CYS A 7 -44.55 29.31 -2.62
CA CYS A 7 -43.60 29.35 -1.52
C CYS A 7 -42.38 30.17 -1.99
N ALA A 8 -42.31 31.43 -1.57
CA ALA A 8 -41.17 32.29 -1.86
C ALA A 8 -39.99 31.86 -0.97
N ILE A 9 -39.04 31.12 -1.56
CA ILE A 9 -37.72 30.92 -0.97
C ILE A 9 -36.93 32.20 -1.23
N LEU A 10 -36.60 32.91 -0.16
CA LEU A 10 -35.83 34.15 -0.17
C LEU A 10 -34.38 33.83 -0.58
N PHE A 11 -34.05 34.00 -1.85
CA PHE A 11 -32.65 34.01 -2.31
C PHE A 11 -32.04 35.37 -1.92
N CYS A 12 -31.15 35.38 -0.93
CA CYS A 12 -30.27 36.51 -0.69
C CYS A 12 -29.28 36.62 -1.86
N PHE A 13 -29.58 37.50 -2.82
CA PHE A 13 -28.58 37.99 -3.78
C PHE A 13 -27.53 38.81 -3.02
N PHE A 14 -26.36 38.22 -2.78
CA PHE A 14 -25.18 39.00 -2.43
C PHE A 14 -24.63 39.68 -3.69
N VAL A 15 -24.60 41.01 -3.67
CA VAL A 15 -23.86 41.82 -4.65
C VAL A 15 -22.37 41.54 -4.42
N VAL A 16 -21.77 40.74 -5.31
CA VAL A 16 -20.34 40.41 -5.32
C VAL A 16 -19.57 41.64 -5.82
N GLY A 17 -18.83 42.28 -4.93
CA GLY A 17 -17.72 43.16 -5.33
C GLY A 17 -16.65 42.33 -6.06
N PHE A 18 -16.03 42.92 -7.08
CA PHE A 18 -15.00 42.34 -7.96
C PHE A 18 -13.71 41.90 -7.23
N SER A 19 -13.81 40.89 -6.37
CA SER A 19 -12.69 40.07 -5.93
C SER A 19 -12.91 38.68 -6.51
N ASN A 20 -11.98 38.17 -7.32
CA ASN A 20 -11.99 36.78 -7.82
C ASN A 20 -11.66 35.76 -6.70
N ASN A 21 -12.11 36.06 -5.48
CA ASN A 21 -11.93 35.22 -4.32
C ASN A 21 -12.97 34.11 -4.38
N LEU A 22 -12.52 32.89 -4.13
CA LEU A 22 -13.38 31.71 -4.13
C LEU A 22 -13.76 31.37 -2.69
N THR A 23 -15.02 31.55 -2.34
CA THR A 23 -15.54 31.23 -1.00
C THR A 23 -16.23 29.87 -1.00
N PHE A 24 -15.84 29.03 -0.05
CA PHE A 24 -16.45 27.75 0.27
C PHE A 24 -17.42 27.95 1.42
N TYR A 25 -18.67 27.53 1.23
CA TYR A 25 -19.73 27.58 2.24
C TYR A 25 -20.06 26.17 2.74
N VAL A 26 -20.33 26.04 4.03
CA VAL A 26 -20.77 24.80 4.67
C VAL A 26 -22.01 25.11 5.51
N ASN A 27 -23.12 24.45 5.23
CA ASN A 27 -24.42 24.69 5.87
C ASN A 27 -24.81 26.18 5.87
N ALA A 28 -24.66 26.82 4.71
CA ALA A 28 -24.90 28.25 4.47
C ALA A 28 -23.99 29.24 5.26
N ALA A 29 -22.99 28.76 6.00
CA ALA A 29 -21.99 29.60 6.65
C ALA A 29 -20.69 29.63 5.84
N PRO A 30 -20.02 30.80 5.71
CA PRO A 30 -18.70 30.85 5.07
C PRO A 30 -17.69 30.05 5.90
N TYR A 31 -16.97 29.15 5.25
CA TYR A 31 -15.97 28.28 5.88
C TYR A 31 -14.54 28.72 5.55
N ARG A 32 -14.23 28.86 4.26
CA ARG A 32 -12.89 29.22 3.77
C ARG A 32 -13.00 30.10 2.55
N THR A 33 -12.07 31.03 2.38
CA THR A 33 -11.96 31.85 1.16
C THR A 33 -10.55 31.72 0.62
N LEU A 34 -10.41 31.33 -0.64
CA LEU A 34 -9.15 31.37 -1.37
C LEU A 34 -9.05 32.71 -2.11
N ALA A 35 -7.96 33.44 -1.85
CA ALA A 35 -7.72 34.71 -2.51
C ALA A 35 -7.28 34.47 -3.96
N SER A 36 -7.64 35.39 -4.86
CA SER A 36 -7.29 35.25 -6.29
C SER A 36 -5.78 35.21 -6.60
N ASP A 37 -4.95 35.68 -5.68
CA ASP A 37 -3.48 35.71 -5.75
C ASP A 37 -2.82 34.62 -4.90
N SER A 38 -3.59 33.87 -4.10
CA SER A 38 -3.03 32.84 -3.23
C SER A 38 -2.39 31.70 -4.02
N SER A 39 -1.16 31.32 -3.64
CA SER A 39 -0.49 30.15 -4.18
C SER A 39 -1.12 28.89 -3.61
N LEU A 40 -1.41 27.91 -4.47
CA LEU A 40 -1.76 26.56 -4.04
C LEU A 40 -0.47 25.88 -3.55
N GLU A 41 -0.10 26.11 -2.29
CA GLU A 41 1.16 25.60 -1.71
C GLU A 41 1.28 24.07 -1.72
N ALA A 42 0.18 23.35 -1.95
CA ALA A 42 0.11 21.89 -2.01
C ALA A 42 -0.70 21.40 -3.22
N SER A 43 -0.30 21.78 -4.44
CA SER A 43 -0.93 21.29 -5.66
C SER A 43 -0.39 19.90 -6.08
N TYR A 44 -1.28 19.03 -6.51
CA TYR A 44 -1.03 17.76 -7.19
C TYR A 44 -1.06 17.96 -8.69
N ASP A 45 -0.33 17.12 -9.42
CA ASP A 45 -0.45 17.03 -10.88
C ASP A 45 -1.71 16.26 -11.25
N LEU A 46 -2.72 16.96 -11.76
CA LEU A 46 -3.91 16.37 -12.36
C LEU A 46 -3.72 16.32 -13.87
N SER A 47 -3.77 15.12 -14.46
CA SER A 47 -3.80 14.95 -15.91
C SER A 47 -5.25 14.87 -16.42
N PHE A 48 -5.64 15.74 -17.34
CA PHE A 48 -6.96 15.73 -17.99
C PHE A 48 -6.83 16.11 -19.47
N GLU A 49 -7.42 15.29 -20.36
CA GLU A 49 -7.35 15.46 -21.82
C GLU A 49 -5.93 15.69 -22.37
N GLY A 50 -4.94 14.98 -21.80
CA GLY A 50 -3.53 15.08 -22.20
C GLY A 50 -2.80 16.34 -21.72
N ARG A 51 -3.40 17.15 -20.84
CA ARG A 51 -2.78 18.31 -20.19
C ARG A 51 -2.60 18.07 -18.69
N LYS A 52 -1.51 18.58 -18.12
CA LYS A 52 -1.25 18.57 -16.68
C LYS A 52 -1.70 19.90 -16.04
N TYR A 53 -2.32 19.81 -14.87
CA TYR A 53 -2.84 20.92 -14.09
C TYR A 53 -2.34 20.85 -12.66
N ALA A 54 -2.01 22.01 -12.07
CA ALA A 54 -1.78 22.13 -10.64
C ALA A 54 -3.14 22.17 -9.91
N ALA A 55 -3.42 21.15 -9.10
CA ALA A 55 -4.74 20.88 -8.55
C ALA A 55 -4.71 20.64 -7.03
N ILE A 56 -5.67 21.17 -6.27
CA ILE A 56 -5.89 20.79 -4.87
C ILE A 56 -7.10 19.87 -4.79
N GLN A 57 -7.01 18.78 -4.05
CA GLN A 57 -8.16 17.92 -3.83
C GLN A 57 -9.21 18.66 -2.99
N LEU A 58 -10.48 18.66 -3.42
CA LEU A 58 -11.53 19.49 -2.83
C LEU A 58 -11.65 19.30 -1.30
N LYS A 59 -11.48 18.08 -0.81
CA LYS A 59 -11.56 17.76 0.63
C LYS A 59 -10.53 18.48 1.50
N GLU A 60 -9.41 18.94 0.95
CA GLU A 60 -8.41 19.73 1.70
C GLU A 60 -8.85 21.19 1.89
N LEU A 61 -9.87 21.61 1.16
CA LEU A 61 -10.44 22.96 1.22
C LEU A 61 -11.71 23.02 2.07
N LEU A 62 -12.21 21.86 2.51
CA LEU A 62 -13.48 21.68 3.23
C LEU A 62 -13.22 21.09 4.63
N PRO A 63 -14.17 21.23 5.59
CA PRO A 63 -14.07 20.50 6.84
C PRO A 63 -14.33 19.01 6.61
N ILE A 64 -13.96 18.18 7.59
CA ILE A 64 -14.32 16.76 7.56
C ILE A 64 -15.83 16.62 7.76
N MET A 65 -16.46 15.87 6.87
CA MET A 65 -17.91 15.66 6.86
C MET A 65 -18.24 14.23 7.26
N GLU A 66 -19.24 14.06 8.12
CA GLU A 66 -19.87 12.77 8.40
C GLU A 66 -20.83 12.37 7.28
N SER A 67 -21.53 13.33 6.67
CA SER A 67 -22.31 13.13 5.45
C SER A 67 -22.30 14.39 4.61
N VAL A 68 -22.39 14.22 3.29
CA VAL A 68 -22.64 15.30 2.35
C VAL A 68 -24.00 15.06 1.72
N ASP A 69 -24.99 15.86 2.10
CA ASP A 69 -26.34 15.72 1.56
C ASP A 69 -26.40 16.32 0.15
N ARG A 70 -25.69 17.43 -0.05
CA ARG A 70 -25.62 18.17 -1.31
C ARG A 70 -24.33 18.97 -1.44
N LEU A 71 -23.78 18.98 -2.64
CA LEU A 71 -22.78 19.92 -3.12
C LEU A 71 -23.35 20.74 -4.27
N THR A 72 -23.29 22.06 -4.15
CA THR A 72 -23.64 22.99 -5.21
C THR A 72 -22.40 23.74 -5.66
N VAL A 73 -22.04 23.60 -6.93
CA VAL A 73 -20.97 24.35 -7.58
C VAL A 73 -21.61 25.42 -8.45
N VAL A 74 -21.14 26.66 -8.36
CA VAL A 74 -21.64 27.78 -9.18
C VAL A 74 -20.71 27.97 -10.38
N ASN A 75 -21.19 27.62 -11.57
CA ASN A 75 -20.39 27.43 -12.79
C ASN A 75 -20.23 28.71 -13.60
N SER A 76 -21.01 29.74 -13.30
CA SER A 76 -21.06 30.96 -14.09
C SER A 76 -21.42 32.18 -13.24
N LEU A 77 -20.98 33.35 -13.71
CA LEU A 77 -21.38 34.63 -13.15
C LEU A 77 -22.88 34.93 -13.32
N ASN A 78 -23.57 34.21 -14.20
CA ASN A 78 -25.02 34.34 -14.41
C ASN A 78 -25.85 33.37 -13.53
N GLY A 79 -25.20 32.61 -12.63
CA GLY A 79 -25.87 31.77 -11.64
C GLY A 79 -26.30 30.39 -12.14
N GLN A 80 -25.65 29.83 -13.16
CA GLN A 80 -25.77 28.39 -13.45
C GLN A 80 -25.09 27.60 -12.35
N GLU A 81 -25.75 26.53 -11.91
CA GLU A 81 -25.30 25.68 -10.82
C GLU A 81 -25.28 24.22 -11.28
N THR A 82 -24.22 23.50 -10.93
CA THR A 82 -24.20 22.04 -10.92
C THR A 82 -24.48 21.58 -9.50
N VAL A 83 -25.51 20.76 -9.35
CA VAL A 83 -25.89 20.17 -8.07
C VAL A 83 -25.56 18.69 -8.10
N TYR A 84 -24.83 18.26 -7.09
CA TYR A 84 -24.55 16.86 -6.81
C TYR A 84 -25.31 16.51 -5.52
N ASP A 85 -26.41 15.78 -5.65
CA ASP A 85 -27.22 15.31 -4.53
C ASP A 85 -26.78 13.89 -4.11
N ALA A 86 -26.98 13.55 -2.83
CA ALA A 86 -26.68 12.22 -2.27
C ALA A 86 -25.23 11.77 -2.50
N ILE A 87 -24.28 12.72 -2.40
CA ILE A 87 -22.86 12.40 -2.43
C ILE A 87 -22.51 11.66 -1.14
N HIS A 88 -22.33 10.34 -1.24
CA HIS A 88 -21.64 9.61 -0.19
C HIS A 88 -20.23 10.21 -0.02
N ARG A 89 -19.66 10.18 1.19
CA ARG A 89 -18.46 10.93 1.64
C ARG A 89 -17.32 11.13 0.61
N SER A 90 -17.18 10.22 -0.36
CA SER A 90 -16.28 10.32 -1.51
C SER A 90 -16.51 11.58 -2.35
N MET A 91 -15.75 12.63 -2.05
CA MET A 91 -15.46 13.75 -2.95
C MET A 91 -14.07 13.58 -3.61
N LEU A 92 -13.55 12.35 -3.65
CA LEU A 92 -12.20 12.08 -4.16
C LEU A 92 -11.95 12.39 -5.63
N PRO A 93 -12.91 12.25 -6.56
CA PRO A 93 -12.66 12.69 -7.93
C PRO A 93 -12.63 14.22 -8.06
N PHE A 94 -12.97 14.97 -7.01
CA PHE A 94 -13.16 16.41 -7.11
C PHE A 94 -11.89 17.20 -6.80
N PHE A 95 -11.48 18.04 -7.75
CA PHE A 95 -10.31 18.90 -7.61
C PHE A 95 -10.64 20.36 -7.93
N VAL A 96 -9.93 21.26 -7.24
CA VAL A 96 -9.89 22.69 -7.54
C VAL A 96 -8.57 22.98 -8.24
N VAL A 97 -8.68 23.49 -9.45
CA VAL A 97 -7.56 23.74 -10.35
C VAL A 97 -7.46 25.23 -10.63
N ARG A 98 -6.23 25.75 -10.72
CA ARG A 98 -6.01 27.10 -11.24
C ARG A 98 -5.87 27.04 -12.76
N SER A 99 -6.64 27.85 -13.48
CA SER A 99 -6.54 27.85 -14.94
C SER A 99 -5.14 28.32 -15.37
N PRO A 100 -4.42 27.53 -16.18
CA PRO A 100 -3.11 27.93 -16.70
C PRO A 100 -3.24 29.05 -17.76
N ASP A 101 -4.36 29.05 -18.48
CA ASP A 101 -4.65 30.02 -19.55
C ASP A 101 -5.16 31.36 -18.97
N GLU A 102 -5.88 31.30 -17.84
CA GLU A 102 -6.46 32.46 -17.16
C GLU A 102 -6.13 32.44 -15.66
N PRO A 103 -5.02 33.06 -15.22
CA PRO A 103 -4.52 32.92 -13.85
C PRO A 103 -5.47 33.40 -12.74
N ARG A 104 -6.55 34.11 -13.07
CA ARG A 104 -7.56 34.58 -12.10
C ARG A 104 -8.84 33.75 -12.10
N THR A 105 -8.87 32.66 -12.86
CA THR A 105 -10.04 31.78 -13.02
C THR A 105 -9.76 30.45 -12.33
N TRP A 106 -10.72 30.03 -11.50
CA TRP A 106 -10.71 28.72 -10.85
C TRP A 106 -11.52 27.73 -11.68
N LEU A 107 -10.99 26.51 -11.82
CA LEU A 107 -11.64 25.40 -12.50
C LEU A 107 -11.99 24.31 -11.48
N PHE A 108 -13.17 23.73 -11.62
CA PHE A 108 -13.62 22.57 -10.86
C PHE A 108 -13.51 21.35 -11.76
N PHE A 109 -12.83 20.31 -11.28
CA PHE A 109 -12.82 19.00 -11.90
C PHE A 109 -13.73 18.09 -11.10
N ASP A 110 -14.69 17.42 -11.74
CA ASP A 110 -15.63 16.51 -11.07
C ASP A 110 -15.30 15.02 -11.24
N GLY A 111 -14.11 14.71 -11.79
CA GLY A 111 -13.72 13.36 -12.19
C GLY A 111 -13.92 13.09 -13.69
N THR A 112 -14.79 13.85 -14.34
CA THR A 112 -15.15 13.65 -15.75
C THR A 112 -15.11 14.95 -16.57
N HIS A 113 -15.41 16.07 -15.95
CA HIS A 113 -15.48 17.38 -16.58
C HIS A 113 -14.59 18.37 -15.84
N LEU A 114 -13.95 19.28 -16.57
CA LEU A 114 -13.20 20.42 -16.04
C LEU A 114 -13.89 21.71 -16.51
N PHE A 115 -14.39 22.53 -15.59
CA PHE A 115 -15.15 23.74 -15.93
C PHE A 115 -14.91 24.91 -14.96
N PRO A 116 -15.05 26.18 -15.38
CA PRO A 116 -14.92 27.33 -14.50
C PRO A 116 -15.96 27.34 -13.37
N PHE A 117 -15.58 27.81 -12.18
CA PHE A 117 -16.51 28.01 -11.07
C PHE A 117 -16.17 29.22 -10.21
N TYR A 118 -17.18 29.75 -9.53
CA TYR A 118 -17.14 31.04 -8.82
C TYR A 118 -17.53 30.92 -7.34
N GLY A 119 -18.02 29.77 -6.93
CA GLY A 119 -18.44 29.50 -5.56
C GLY A 119 -18.83 28.05 -5.38
N LEU A 120 -18.77 27.58 -4.14
CA LEU A 120 -19.13 26.23 -3.78
C LEU A 120 -19.83 26.23 -2.43
N SER A 121 -20.97 25.55 -2.35
CA SER A 121 -21.74 25.38 -1.12
C SER A 121 -21.96 23.90 -0.84
N LEU A 122 -21.69 23.50 0.38
CA LEU A 122 -21.87 22.14 0.88
C LEU A 122 -22.96 22.16 1.96
N SER A 123 -23.87 21.20 1.93
CA SER A 123 -24.78 20.93 3.06
C SER A 123 -24.67 19.49 3.51
N GLY A 124 -24.67 19.28 4.82
CA GLY A 124 -24.58 17.96 5.44
C GLY A 124 -24.16 18.03 6.90
N VAL A 125 -23.76 16.88 7.44
CA VAL A 125 -23.31 16.78 8.84
C VAL A 125 -21.79 16.95 8.89
N VAL A 126 -21.32 18.02 9.54
CA VAL A 126 -19.89 18.22 9.82
C VAL A 126 -19.48 17.24 10.92
N ALA A 127 -18.34 16.56 10.74
CA ALA A 127 -17.85 15.62 11.74
C ALA A 127 -17.58 16.34 13.07
N PRO A 128 -17.91 15.70 14.21
CA PRO A 128 -17.64 16.29 15.51
C PRO A 128 -16.14 16.49 15.74
N LYS A 129 -15.79 17.44 16.60
CA LYS A 129 -14.41 17.57 17.08
C LYS A 129 -14.04 16.35 17.92
N GLY A 130 -12.85 15.81 17.69
CA GLY A 130 -12.32 14.65 18.40
C GLY A 130 -10.80 14.64 18.38
N SER A 131 -10.22 13.49 18.71
CA SER A 131 -8.78 13.24 18.64
C SER A 131 -8.53 11.79 18.27
N LEU A 132 -7.42 11.50 17.60
CA LEU A 132 -7.06 10.15 17.20
C LEU A 132 -5.80 9.68 17.92
N GLU A 133 -5.73 8.39 18.25
CA GLU A 133 -4.48 7.68 18.51
C GLU A 133 -4.21 6.68 17.37
N VAL A 134 -2.98 6.68 16.84
CA VAL A 134 -2.57 5.82 15.72
C VAL A 134 -1.31 5.06 16.12
N TRP A 135 -1.31 3.74 15.94
CA TRP A 135 -0.09 2.94 16.10
C TRP A 135 0.52 2.60 14.73
N VAL A 136 1.81 2.87 14.57
CA VAL A 136 2.56 2.67 13.32
C VAL A 136 3.79 1.79 13.55
N CYS A 137 4.26 1.14 12.48
CA CYS A 137 5.43 0.26 12.46
C CYS A 137 6.10 0.35 11.07
N TRP A 138 7.22 -0.37 10.87
CA TRP A 138 7.99 -0.51 9.62
C TRP A 138 8.75 0.74 9.14
N GLU A 139 9.34 0.66 7.94
CA GLU A 139 10.18 1.71 7.39
C GLU A 139 9.38 2.99 7.06
N GLY A 140 10.01 4.14 7.19
CA GLY A 140 9.39 5.43 6.86
C GLY A 140 8.53 6.04 7.96
N VAL A 141 8.51 5.48 9.17
CA VAL A 141 7.75 6.03 10.32
C VAL A 141 7.98 7.54 10.55
N PRO A 142 9.20 8.10 10.46
CA PRO A 142 9.40 9.55 10.57
C PRO A 142 8.62 10.35 9.52
N ALA A 143 8.64 9.91 8.25
CA ALA A 143 7.90 10.56 7.17
C ALA A 143 6.38 10.43 7.37
N LEU A 144 5.91 9.24 7.75
CA LEU A 144 4.49 9.00 8.05
C LEU A 144 4.00 9.86 9.22
N LYS A 145 4.79 10.00 10.29
CA LYS A 145 4.47 10.89 11.43
C LYS A 145 4.32 12.35 10.97
N ALA A 146 5.20 12.83 10.09
CA ALA A 146 5.10 14.19 9.55
C ALA A 146 3.83 14.39 8.69
N LEU A 147 3.45 13.39 7.89
CA LEU A 147 2.23 13.43 7.08
C LEU A 147 0.97 13.41 7.96
N ILE A 148 0.94 12.58 9.01
CA ILE A 148 -0.16 12.56 9.99
C ILE A 148 -0.22 13.89 10.77
N GLN A 149 0.93 14.48 11.12
CA GLN A 149 0.97 15.79 11.76
C GLN A 149 0.38 16.87 10.84
N ARG A 150 0.69 16.83 9.55
CA ARG A 150 0.09 17.75 8.57
C ARG A 150 -1.44 17.62 8.51
N PHE A 151 -1.99 16.40 8.58
CA PHE A 151 -3.43 16.20 8.73
C PHE A 151 -3.98 16.88 9.99
N SER A 152 -3.30 16.69 11.13
CA SER A 152 -3.65 17.34 12.40
C SER A 152 -3.69 18.86 12.26
N ASP A 153 -2.71 19.46 11.58
CA ASP A 153 -2.60 20.91 11.41
C ASP A 153 -3.66 21.47 10.46
N ILE A 154 -3.97 20.77 9.36
CA ILE A 154 -4.99 21.18 8.37
C ILE A 154 -6.38 21.21 9.01
N TYR A 155 -6.72 20.17 9.77
CA TYR A 155 -8.08 19.99 10.29
C TYR A 155 -8.26 20.40 11.76
N GLY A 156 -7.17 20.77 12.44
CA GLY A 156 -7.19 21.11 13.87
C GLY A 156 -7.59 19.93 14.77
N ILE A 157 -7.27 18.70 14.37
CA ILE A 157 -7.59 17.46 15.09
C ILE A 157 -6.31 16.91 15.71
N PRO A 158 -6.20 16.83 17.05
CA PRO A 158 -5.03 16.22 17.68
C PRO A 158 -4.89 14.74 17.27
N VAL A 159 -3.74 14.38 16.70
CA VAL A 159 -3.40 12.98 16.38
C VAL A 159 -2.15 12.54 17.13
N LYS A 160 -2.30 11.59 18.05
CA LYS A 160 -1.19 10.97 18.78
C LYS A 160 -0.68 9.75 18.03
N VAL A 161 0.54 9.81 17.51
CA VAL A 161 1.16 8.68 16.80
C VAL A 161 2.15 7.96 17.72
N LEU A 162 1.98 6.64 17.89
CA LEU A 162 2.91 5.79 18.63
C LEU A 162 3.57 4.79 17.68
N GLU A 163 4.89 4.74 17.72
CA GLU A 163 5.67 3.71 17.04
C GLU A 163 5.73 2.46 17.92
N VAL A 164 5.36 1.33 17.36
CA VAL A 164 5.25 0.06 18.06
C VAL A 164 5.98 -1.01 17.25
N PRO A 165 6.97 -1.73 17.82
CA PRO A 165 7.74 -2.73 17.07
C PRO A 165 6.90 -3.87 16.47
N ASN A 166 5.82 -4.26 17.16
CA ASN A 166 4.82 -5.18 16.64
C ASN A 166 3.42 -4.73 17.07
N THR A 167 2.74 -4.04 16.17
CA THR A 167 1.42 -3.46 16.37
C THR A 167 0.35 -4.52 16.63
N ALA A 168 0.34 -5.62 15.87
CA ALA A 168 -0.63 -6.71 15.98
C ALA A 168 -0.55 -7.41 17.34
N THR A 169 0.65 -7.84 17.76
CA THR A 169 0.85 -8.48 19.07
C THR A 169 0.45 -7.56 20.21
N LYS A 170 0.89 -6.29 20.18
CA LYS A 170 0.52 -5.31 21.21
C LYS A 170 -1.00 -5.11 21.27
N LEU A 171 -1.67 -5.03 20.12
CA LEU A 171 -3.12 -4.87 20.05
C LEU A 171 -3.85 -6.05 20.69
N LEU A 172 -3.47 -7.29 20.34
CA LEU A 172 -4.03 -8.50 20.94
C LEU A 172 -3.81 -8.56 22.46
N SER A 173 -2.61 -8.22 22.94
CA SER A 173 -2.32 -8.17 24.38
C SER A 173 -3.20 -7.15 25.11
N MET A 174 -3.38 -5.95 24.53
CA MET A 174 -4.23 -4.92 25.13
C MET A 174 -5.71 -5.29 25.12
N LEU A 175 -6.19 -5.94 24.06
CA LEU A 175 -7.55 -6.47 24.01
C LEU A 175 -7.80 -7.53 25.08
N LYS A 176 -6.89 -8.51 25.22
CA LYS A 176 -6.95 -9.56 26.25
C LYS A 176 -6.92 -8.98 27.66
N ALA A 177 -6.12 -7.93 27.90
CA ALA A 177 -6.05 -7.25 29.18
C ALA A 177 -7.23 -6.29 29.46
N GLY A 178 -8.16 -6.11 28.51
CA GLY A 178 -9.24 -5.12 28.63
C GLY A 178 -8.76 -3.66 28.57
N GLY A 179 -7.52 -3.42 28.16
CA GLY A 179 -6.89 -2.10 28.11
C GLY A 179 -7.43 -1.19 27.01
N LYS A 180 -6.94 0.05 27.03
CA LYS A 180 -7.19 1.04 25.98
C LYS A 180 -6.38 0.68 24.72
N VAL A 181 -7.04 0.73 23.57
CA VAL A 181 -6.46 0.51 22.24
C VAL A 181 -6.56 1.81 21.44
N PRO A 182 -5.74 2.01 20.39
CA PRO A 182 -5.79 3.23 19.57
C PRO A 182 -7.02 3.20 18.66
N ASP A 183 -7.25 4.27 17.92
CA ASP A 183 -8.31 4.33 16.92
C ASP A 183 -7.91 3.57 15.65
N LEU A 184 -6.64 3.73 15.25
CA LEU A 184 -6.06 3.12 14.05
C LEU A 184 -4.80 2.33 14.39
N VAL A 185 -4.64 1.18 13.73
CA VAL A 185 -3.44 0.34 13.84
C VAL A 185 -2.95 -0.06 12.48
N MET A 186 -1.69 0.25 12.19
CA MET A 186 -1.02 -0.25 11.00
C MET A 186 -0.75 -1.75 11.15
N ILE A 187 -1.15 -2.54 10.16
CA ILE A 187 -1.01 -3.99 10.10
C ILE A 187 -0.40 -4.42 8.78
N GLN A 188 0.16 -5.63 8.76
CA GLN A 188 0.59 -6.31 7.55
C GLN A 188 -0.54 -7.23 7.07
N CYS A 189 -0.63 -7.50 5.76
CA CYS A 189 -1.64 -8.40 5.22
C CYS A 189 -1.40 -9.85 5.63
N GLU A 190 -0.18 -10.21 6.01
CA GLU A 190 0.16 -11.52 6.57
C GLU A 190 -0.59 -11.79 7.89
N GLY A 191 -1.29 -12.93 7.96
CA GLY A 191 -1.75 -13.52 9.24
C GLY A 191 -2.69 -12.64 10.05
N PHE A 192 -3.32 -11.63 9.45
CA PHE A 192 -4.15 -10.68 10.20
C PHE A 192 -5.52 -11.28 10.59
N GLU A 193 -5.86 -12.47 10.12
CA GLU A 193 -7.07 -13.21 10.49
C GLU A 193 -7.28 -13.31 12.00
N GLU A 194 -6.23 -13.57 12.80
CA GLU A 194 -6.32 -13.61 14.26
C GLU A 194 -6.87 -12.29 14.87
N LEU A 195 -6.55 -11.14 14.26
CA LEU A 195 -7.09 -9.85 14.69
C LEU A 195 -8.60 -9.76 14.39
N VAL A 196 -9.05 -10.31 13.28
CA VAL A 196 -10.47 -10.39 12.92
C VAL A 196 -11.23 -11.32 13.88
N LEU A 197 -10.70 -12.52 14.11
CA LEU A 197 -11.28 -13.51 15.03
C LEU A 197 -11.35 -12.98 16.47
N SER A 198 -10.32 -12.24 16.89
CA SER A 198 -10.27 -11.53 18.18
C SER A 198 -11.16 -10.28 18.25
N LYS A 199 -11.93 -9.98 17.20
CA LYS A 199 -12.84 -8.81 17.12
C LYS A 199 -12.10 -7.48 17.32
N ALA A 200 -10.84 -7.40 16.88
CA ALA A 200 -9.99 -6.24 17.06
C ALA A 200 -10.42 -5.06 16.20
N PHE A 201 -10.97 -5.32 15.01
CA PHE A 201 -11.29 -4.31 14.00
C PHE A 201 -12.78 -4.20 13.70
N GLN A 202 -13.16 -3.05 13.15
CA GLN A 202 -14.44 -2.86 12.48
C GLN A 202 -14.37 -3.40 11.05
N ASN A 203 -15.51 -3.86 10.54
CA ASN A 203 -15.66 -4.06 9.12
C ASN A 203 -15.70 -2.68 8.43
N VAL A 204 -14.95 -2.52 7.34
CA VAL A 204 -14.82 -1.24 6.63
C VAL A 204 -15.62 -1.20 5.32
N ASP A 205 -16.43 -2.22 5.03
CA ASP A 205 -17.17 -2.29 3.75
C ASP A 205 -18.14 -1.11 3.58
N ALA A 206 -18.90 -0.81 4.64
CA ALA A 206 -19.83 0.33 4.66
C ALA A 206 -19.12 1.70 4.71
N LEU A 207 -17.80 1.70 4.87
CA LEU A 207 -16.97 2.90 4.97
C LEU A 207 -16.02 3.04 3.78
N TYR A 208 -16.10 2.16 2.78
CA TYR A 208 -15.14 2.11 1.68
C TYR A 208 -15.45 3.09 0.54
N ASP A 209 -16.57 3.80 0.61
CA ASP A 209 -16.85 4.95 -0.26
C ASP A 209 -15.73 5.98 -0.07
N GLY A 210 -14.94 6.23 -1.10
CA GLY A 210 -13.72 7.04 -1.00
C GLY A 210 -12.42 6.24 -1.01
N PHE A 211 -12.41 5.01 -1.49
CA PHE A 211 -11.17 4.26 -1.73
C PHE A 211 -11.15 3.58 -3.11
N GLU A 212 -12.00 4.03 -4.04
CA GLU A 212 -12.13 3.49 -5.40
C GLU A 212 -10.84 3.64 -6.21
N ALA A 213 -10.04 4.66 -5.89
CA ALA A 213 -8.74 4.91 -6.49
C ALA A 213 -7.65 3.91 -6.04
N LEU A 214 -7.93 3.05 -5.06
CA LEU A 214 -6.95 2.08 -4.58
C LEU A 214 -6.99 0.81 -5.44
N TYR A 215 -5.83 0.21 -5.66
CA TYR A 215 -5.76 -1.19 -6.08
C TYR A 215 -5.46 -2.09 -4.87
N ALA A 216 -5.63 -3.40 -5.05
CA ALA A 216 -5.43 -4.38 -3.98
C ALA A 216 -6.36 -4.15 -2.76
N SER A 217 -7.58 -3.67 -2.98
CA SER A 217 -8.56 -3.39 -1.93
C SER A 217 -8.92 -4.60 -1.07
N ASP A 218 -8.74 -5.80 -1.61
CA ASP A 218 -9.13 -7.07 -0.99
C ASP A 218 -8.00 -7.79 -0.25
N VAL A 219 -6.78 -7.24 -0.24
CA VAL A 219 -5.64 -7.87 0.47
C VAL A 219 -5.83 -7.89 2.00
N PHE A 220 -6.75 -7.07 2.50
CA PHE A 220 -7.18 -7.06 3.89
C PHE A 220 -8.62 -7.56 4.06
N SER A 221 -8.98 -8.60 3.31
CA SER A 221 -10.28 -9.25 3.39
C SER A 221 -10.21 -10.64 4.01
N ILE A 222 -11.21 -10.96 4.83
CA ILE A 222 -11.49 -12.32 5.35
C ILE A 222 -12.96 -12.58 5.09
N ASP A 223 -13.28 -13.74 4.50
CA ASP A 223 -14.65 -14.16 4.16
C ASP A 223 -15.44 -13.13 3.33
N GLY A 224 -14.77 -12.53 2.35
CA GLY A 224 -15.36 -11.52 1.45
C GLY A 224 -15.66 -10.17 2.11
N LYS A 225 -15.16 -9.93 3.32
CA LYS A 225 -15.33 -8.68 4.07
C LYS A 225 -14.01 -7.97 4.28
N ARG A 226 -13.97 -6.67 4.02
CA ARG A 226 -12.77 -5.84 4.25
C ARG A 226 -12.68 -5.41 5.72
N TRP A 227 -11.48 -5.50 6.28
CA TRP A 227 -11.20 -5.19 7.70
C TRP A 227 -10.14 -4.11 7.90
N ALA A 228 -9.42 -3.74 6.85
CA ALA A 228 -8.44 -2.65 6.86
C ALA A 228 -8.34 -1.99 5.48
N VAL A 229 -7.77 -0.79 5.44
CA VAL A 229 -7.50 -0.05 4.21
C VAL A 229 -6.01 -0.22 3.85
N PRO A 230 -5.66 -0.69 2.65
CA PRO A 230 -4.27 -0.81 2.24
C PRO A 230 -3.61 0.58 2.11
N PHE A 231 -2.32 0.67 2.41
CA PHE A 231 -1.55 1.93 2.41
C PHE A 231 -0.30 1.88 1.52
N TYR A 232 0.45 0.79 1.53
CA TYR A 232 1.51 0.55 0.53
C TYR A 232 1.82 -0.94 0.40
N GLY A 233 2.47 -1.30 -0.70
CA GLY A 233 3.03 -2.63 -0.93
C GLY A 233 4.56 -2.65 -0.90
N ASP A 234 5.09 -3.82 -0.58
CA ASP A 234 6.46 -4.24 -0.85
C ASP A 234 6.40 -5.47 -1.77
N THR A 235 7.42 -5.63 -2.60
CA THR A 235 7.66 -6.85 -3.36
C THR A 235 9.10 -7.33 -3.22
N GLN A 236 9.35 -8.55 -3.68
CA GLN A 236 10.68 -9.14 -3.73
C GLN A 236 11.38 -8.82 -5.06
N LEU A 237 12.69 -8.56 -4.99
CA LEU A 237 13.55 -8.23 -6.13
C LEU A 237 14.90 -8.96 -6.03
N LEU A 238 15.56 -9.13 -7.17
CA LEU A 238 16.97 -9.51 -7.21
C LEU A 238 17.83 -8.26 -7.04
N PHE A 239 18.71 -8.25 -6.06
CA PHE A 239 19.69 -7.18 -5.85
C PHE A 239 21.06 -7.67 -6.30
N TYR A 240 21.83 -6.80 -6.95
CA TYR A 240 23.18 -7.10 -7.40
C TYR A 240 24.15 -5.94 -7.14
N ARG A 241 25.43 -6.24 -6.98
CA ARG A 241 26.53 -5.28 -6.80
C ARG A 241 27.01 -4.75 -8.16
N LYS A 242 26.85 -3.44 -8.43
CA LYS A 242 27.24 -2.79 -9.69
C LYS A 242 28.74 -2.73 -9.94
N ASP A 243 29.54 -2.73 -8.88
CA ASP A 243 31.00 -2.82 -8.98
C ASP A 243 31.49 -4.24 -9.34
N ARG A 244 30.59 -5.24 -9.36
CA ARG A 244 30.87 -6.61 -9.77
C ARG A 244 30.15 -6.98 -11.06
N ILE A 245 28.91 -6.53 -11.19
CA ILE A 245 28.04 -6.73 -12.34
C ILE A 245 27.63 -5.33 -12.83
N PRO A 246 28.40 -4.71 -13.74
CA PRO A 246 28.11 -3.35 -14.21
C PRO A 246 26.72 -3.21 -14.82
N GLU A 247 26.27 -4.24 -15.53
CA GLU A 247 24.94 -4.32 -16.12
C GLU A 247 24.44 -5.76 -15.99
N LEU A 248 23.20 -5.91 -15.54
CA LEU A 248 22.54 -7.19 -15.40
C LEU A 248 21.36 -7.24 -16.38
N PRO A 249 21.31 -8.22 -17.30
CA PRO A 249 20.13 -8.42 -18.14
C PRO A 249 18.89 -8.64 -17.28
N ASP A 250 17.76 -8.04 -17.67
CA ASP A 250 16.47 -8.25 -17.02
C ASP A 250 15.41 -8.52 -18.11
N PRO A 251 14.69 -9.66 -18.06
CA PRO A 251 14.72 -10.68 -17.00
C PRO A 251 15.81 -11.75 -17.13
N LEU A 252 16.12 -12.38 -16.01
CA LEU A 252 17.03 -13.54 -15.93
C LEU A 252 16.26 -14.85 -15.82
N SER A 253 16.71 -15.86 -16.58
CA SER A 253 16.32 -17.23 -16.27
C SER A 253 17.09 -17.75 -15.05
N LEU A 254 16.54 -18.76 -14.36
CA LEU A 254 17.23 -19.47 -13.29
C LEU A 254 18.58 -20.04 -13.75
N HIS A 255 18.66 -20.55 -14.99
CA HIS A 255 19.91 -21.06 -15.55
C HIS A 255 20.96 -19.96 -15.77
N ALA A 256 20.53 -18.78 -16.23
CA ALA A 256 21.41 -17.62 -16.37
C ALA A 256 21.88 -17.11 -15.00
N LEU A 257 20.98 -17.06 -14.01
CA LEU A 257 21.32 -16.69 -12.64
C LEU A 257 22.32 -17.68 -12.01
N GLU A 258 22.10 -18.98 -12.19
CA GLU A 258 23.02 -20.04 -11.74
C GLU A 258 24.40 -19.89 -12.37
N SER A 259 24.46 -19.68 -13.69
CA SER A 259 25.72 -19.53 -14.42
C SER A 259 26.50 -18.30 -13.94
N LEU A 260 25.80 -17.17 -13.79
CA LEU A 260 26.39 -15.93 -13.29
C LEU A 260 26.88 -16.09 -11.84
N ALA A 261 26.05 -16.64 -10.95
CA ALA A 261 26.41 -16.90 -9.55
C ALA A 261 27.63 -17.83 -9.44
N SER A 262 27.69 -18.88 -10.26
CA SER A 262 28.84 -19.80 -10.28
C SER A 262 30.12 -19.08 -10.71
N SER A 263 30.04 -18.24 -11.76
CA SER A 263 31.20 -17.49 -12.26
C SER A 263 31.74 -16.42 -11.30
N LEU A 264 30.89 -15.94 -10.39
CA LEU A 264 31.22 -14.91 -9.41
C LEU A 264 31.62 -15.48 -8.05
N THR A 265 31.45 -16.80 -7.85
CA THR A 265 31.86 -17.48 -6.62
C THR A 265 33.32 -17.88 -6.71
N ASP A 266 34.14 -17.40 -5.77
CA ASP A 266 35.54 -17.77 -5.60
C ASP A 266 35.92 -17.83 -4.11
N GLY A 267 37.22 -17.96 -3.79
CA GLY A 267 37.68 -18.05 -2.40
C GLY A 267 37.43 -16.80 -1.53
N ASN A 268 37.10 -15.66 -2.15
CA ASN A 268 36.89 -14.38 -1.48
C ASN A 268 35.45 -13.84 -1.64
N PHE A 269 34.72 -14.28 -2.67
CA PHE A 269 33.39 -13.78 -3.01
C PHE A 269 32.39 -14.90 -3.24
N LEU A 270 31.14 -14.63 -2.88
CA LEU A 270 30.01 -15.51 -3.16
C LEU A 270 29.16 -14.87 -4.25
N GLY A 271 28.78 -15.65 -5.27
CA GLY A 271 27.95 -15.15 -6.36
C GLY A 271 26.52 -14.84 -5.92
N LEU A 272 25.89 -15.76 -5.17
CA LEU A 272 24.50 -15.64 -4.72
C LEU A 272 24.36 -15.98 -3.24
N GLY A 273 23.81 -15.03 -2.47
CA GLY A 273 23.36 -15.24 -1.10
C GLY A 273 21.86 -15.28 -1.02
N TRP A 274 21.31 -16.17 -0.20
CA TRP A 274 19.87 -16.30 -0.12
C TRP A 274 19.37 -16.83 1.24
N ASN A 275 18.34 -16.18 1.79
CA ASN A 275 17.58 -16.66 2.94
C ASN A 275 16.63 -17.82 2.62
N LEU A 276 17.23 -18.96 2.28
CA LEU A 276 16.55 -20.22 1.98
C LEU A 276 15.77 -20.82 3.15
N TYR A 277 15.99 -20.37 4.38
CA TYR A 277 15.26 -20.87 5.54
C TYR A 277 13.90 -20.21 5.71
N SER A 278 13.67 -19.04 5.11
CA SER A 278 12.39 -18.34 5.24
C SER A 278 11.44 -18.68 4.10
N VAL A 279 10.22 -19.07 4.48
CA VAL A 279 9.13 -19.37 3.56
C VAL A 279 8.75 -18.18 2.69
N TYR A 280 8.92 -16.96 3.17
CA TYR A 280 8.70 -15.77 2.36
C TYR A 280 9.52 -15.83 1.06
N TRP A 281 10.72 -16.41 1.10
CA TRP A 281 11.56 -16.59 -0.09
C TRP A 281 11.40 -17.93 -0.79
N PHE A 282 11.00 -18.97 -0.07
CA PHE A 282 10.80 -20.31 -0.63
C PHE A 282 9.46 -20.45 -1.39
N ALA A 283 8.38 -19.85 -0.91
CA ALA A 283 7.05 -19.93 -1.52
C ALA A 283 7.02 -19.50 -3.02
N PRO A 284 7.70 -18.43 -3.45
CA PRO A 284 7.88 -18.09 -4.86
C PRO A 284 8.36 -19.25 -5.74
N PHE A 285 9.28 -20.06 -5.22
CA PHE A 285 9.83 -21.21 -5.95
C PHE A 285 8.83 -22.35 -6.01
N GLN A 286 8.05 -22.60 -4.96
CA GLN A 286 6.98 -23.60 -5.05
C GLN A 286 6.02 -23.27 -6.19
N ILE A 287 5.62 -22.00 -6.33
CA ILE A 287 4.73 -21.53 -7.40
C ILE A 287 5.41 -21.65 -8.77
N GLY A 288 6.65 -21.17 -8.89
CA GLY A 288 7.41 -21.26 -10.14
C GLY A 288 7.61 -22.70 -10.63
N PHE A 289 7.78 -23.65 -9.71
CA PHE A 289 7.94 -25.08 -10.00
C PHE A 289 6.61 -25.85 -10.10
N GLY A 290 5.47 -25.16 -10.13
CA GLY A 290 4.18 -25.72 -10.52
C GLY A 290 3.16 -25.91 -9.39
N LYS A 291 3.38 -25.35 -8.19
CA LYS A 291 2.33 -25.24 -7.18
C LYS A 291 1.31 -24.17 -7.60
N ASN A 292 0.02 -24.52 -7.60
CA ASN A 292 -1.02 -23.62 -8.11
C ASN A 292 -1.29 -22.41 -7.20
N SER A 293 -1.24 -22.60 -5.88
CA SER A 293 -1.49 -21.57 -4.87
C SER A 293 -0.82 -21.96 -3.57
N ILE A 294 -0.54 -20.97 -2.71
CA ILE A 294 -0.03 -21.20 -1.34
C ILE A 294 -1.13 -21.80 -0.46
N LEU A 295 -2.33 -21.21 -0.50
CA LEU A 295 -3.51 -21.74 0.17
C LEU A 295 -4.37 -22.55 -0.82
N GLU A 296 -4.94 -23.63 -0.33
CA GLU A 296 -5.96 -24.40 -1.02
C GLU A 296 -7.33 -23.67 -0.97
N PRO A 297 -8.31 -24.03 -1.81
CA PRO A 297 -9.63 -23.36 -1.83
C PRO A 297 -10.41 -23.42 -0.51
N ASP A 298 -10.11 -24.39 0.34
CA ASP A 298 -10.70 -24.54 1.68
C ASP A 298 -9.93 -23.75 2.77
N GLY A 299 -8.90 -22.99 2.38
CA GLY A 299 -8.06 -22.20 3.28
C GLY A 299 -6.90 -22.98 3.91
N SER A 300 -6.80 -24.28 3.66
CA SER A 300 -5.69 -25.11 4.17
C SER A 300 -4.39 -24.89 3.39
N VAL A 301 -3.28 -25.44 3.90
CA VAL A 301 -1.99 -25.45 3.20
C VAL A 301 -1.51 -26.87 2.99
N LYS A 302 -1.28 -27.22 1.73
CA LYS A 302 -0.59 -28.45 1.35
C LYS A 302 0.87 -28.14 1.04
N ILE A 303 1.80 -28.89 1.60
CA ILE A 303 3.23 -28.84 1.25
C ILE A 303 3.75 -30.17 0.70
N GLN A 304 3.03 -31.27 0.96
CA GLN A 304 3.33 -32.56 0.33
C GLN A 304 2.74 -32.60 -1.08
N ASP A 305 3.34 -31.83 -1.99
CA ASP A 305 2.95 -31.74 -3.39
C ASP A 305 4.18 -31.69 -4.32
N GLN A 306 3.95 -32.00 -5.60
CA GLN A 306 5.02 -32.13 -6.58
C GLN A 306 5.76 -30.80 -6.86
N GLY A 307 5.07 -29.66 -6.82
CA GLY A 307 5.71 -28.36 -7.04
C GLY A 307 6.66 -28.02 -5.90
N THR A 308 6.23 -28.29 -4.67
CA THR A 308 7.06 -28.13 -3.47
C THR A 308 8.28 -29.05 -3.46
N GLU A 309 8.11 -30.33 -3.82
CA GLU A 309 9.21 -31.29 -3.91
C GLU A 309 10.25 -30.87 -4.96
N LYS A 310 9.78 -30.47 -6.16
CA LYS A 310 10.66 -29.99 -7.24
C LYS A 310 11.42 -28.72 -6.85
N ALA A 311 10.74 -27.76 -6.22
CA ALA A 311 11.37 -26.55 -5.73
C ALA A 311 12.47 -26.88 -4.71
N LEU A 312 12.21 -27.73 -3.72
CA LEU A 312 13.24 -28.13 -2.75
C LEU A 312 14.39 -28.87 -3.40
N ALA A 313 14.13 -29.79 -4.32
CA ALA A 313 15.17 -30.53 -5.01
C ALA A 313 16.08 -29.58 -5.81
N PHE A 314 15.49 -28.62 -6.52
CA PHE A 314 16.22 -27.59 -7.25
C PHE A 314 17.09 -26.76 -6.30
N LEU A 315 16.53 -26.24 -5.21
CA LEU A 315 17.26 -25.40 -4.25
C LEU A 315 18.35 -26.15 -3.51
N LYS A 316 18.09 -27.41 -3.12
CA LYS A 316 19.09 -28.29 -2.54
C LYS A 316 20.26 -28.50 -3.52
N SER A 317 19.97 -28.69 -4.81
CA SER A 317 21.03 -28.83 -5.82
C SER A 317 21.92 -27.59 -5.92
N TRP A 318 21.36 -26.39 -5.77
CA TRP A 318 22.13 -25.15 -5.75
C TRP A 318 23.02 -25.04 -4.51
N VAL A 319 22.51 -25.44 -3.34
CA VAL A 319 23.30 -25.49 -2.10
C VAL A 319 24.44 -26.51 -2.20
N ASP A 320 24.15 -27.72 -2.68
CA ASP A 320 25.12 -28.81 -2.78
C ASP A 320 26.25 -28.52 -3.75
N ARG A 321 25.92 -27.82 -4.85
CA ARG A 321 26.88 -27.35 -5.85
C ARG A 321 27.54 -26.02 -5.48
N GLN A 322 27.24 -25.48 -4.29
CA GLN A 322 27.79 -24.21 -3.79
C GLN A 322 27.49 -23.00 -4.71
N ILE A 323 26.39 -23.05 -5.47
CA ILE A 323 25.91 -21.94 -6.32
C ILE A 323 25.32 -20.84 -5.44
N ALA A 324 24.58 -21.24 -4.39
CA ALA A 324 23.94 -20.34 -3.45
C ALA A 324 24.28 -20.75 -2.02
N LEU A 325 24.61 -19.76 -1.19
CA LEU A 325 24.82 -19.98 0.25
C LEU A 325 23.52 -19.70 1.02
N PRO A 326 22.96 -20.70 1.76
CA PRO A 326 21.82 -20.46 2.63
C PRO A 326 22.26 -19.61 3.84
N LEU A 327 21.64 -18.45 4.02
CA LEU A 327 22.00 -17.48 5.05
C LEU A 327 20.77 -16.97 5.79
N GLU A 328 20.88 -16.71 7.09
CA GLU A 328 19.85 -15.88 7.76
C GLU A 328 19.86 -14.46 7.18
N ARG A 329 18.71 -13.78 7.24
CA ARG A 329 18.50 -12.45 6.63
C ARG A 329 19.62 -11.46 6.98
N ASP A 330 19.95 -11.33 8.25
CA ASP A 330 20.90 -10.30 8.69
C ASP A 330 22.33 -10.61 8.26
N ALA A 331 22.70 -11.89 8.20
CA ALA A 331 23.99 -12.33 7.66
C ALA A 331 24.07 -12.08 6.15
N MET A 332 23.01 -12.42 5.41
CA MET A 332 22.89 -12.15 3.97
C MET A 332 23.03 -10.66 3.65
N VAL A 333 22.29 -9.81 4.36
CA VAL A 333 22.35 -8.35 4.21
C VAL A 333 23.75 -7.82 4.56
N SER A 334 24.34 -8.27 5.67
CA SER A 334 25.69 -7.87 6.09
C SER A 334 26.76 -8.25 5.06
N PHE A 335 26.68 -9.45 4.48
CA PHE A 335 27.63 -9.89 3.47
C PHE A 335 27.46 -9.14 2.15
N PHE A 336 26.23 -8.79 1.76
CA PHE A 336 25.98 -7.96 0.58
C PHE A 336 26.50 -6.52 0.76
N THR A 337 26.21 -5.89 1.90
CA THR A 337 26.64 -4.50 2.16
C THR A 337 28.16 -4.39 2.34
N SER A 338 28.81 -5.43 2.89
CA SER A 338 30.28 -5.51 2.97
C SER A 338 30.96 -5.96 1.66
N GLY A 339 30.19 -6.22 0.60
CA GLY A 339 30.71 -6.57 -0.72
C GLY A 339 31.22 -8.00 -0.86
N LYS A 340 30.88 -8.90 0.08
CA LYS A 340 31.25 -10.33 0.05
C LYS A 340 30.32 -11.19 -0.81
N ILE A 341 29.10 -10.71 -1.07
CA ILE A 341 28.12 -11.36 -1.94
C ILE A 341 27.79 -10.45 -3.11
N ALA A 342 27.82 -10.99 -4.33
CA ALA A 342 27.53 -10.25 -5.55
C ALA A 342 26.04 -10.04 -5.79
N MET A 343 25.20 -11.04 -5.48
CA MET A 343 23.75 -10.99 -5.67
C MET A 343 22.99 -11.55 -4.48
N ILE A 344 21.84 -10.95 -4.14
CA ILE A 344 20.92 -11.48 -3.13
C ILE A 344 19.47 -11.39 -3.60
N LEU A 345 18.63 -12.34 -3.15
CA LEU A 345 17.18 -12.18 -3.19
C LEU A 345 16.73 -11.47 -1.92
N SER A 346 16.17 -10.27 -2.07
CA SER A 346 15.70 -9.44 -0.96
C SER A 346 14.40 -8.71 -1.34
N GLY A 347 13.88 -7.90 -0.41
CA GLY A 347 12.67 -7.12 -0.60
C GLY A 347 13.00 -5.69 -0.94
N SER A 348 12.10 -5.05 -1.69
CA SER A 348 12.08 -3.61 -1.98
C SER A 348 12.28 -2.71 -0.74
N TYR A 349 11.84 -3.16 0.44
CA TYR A 349 12.14 -2.50 1.72
C TYR A 349 13.64 -2.27 2.00
N SER A 350 14.54 -3.00 1.33
CA SER A 350 15.99 -2.86 1.50
C SER A 350 16.58 -1.68 0.73
N ILE A 351 15.88 -1.17 -0.29
CA ILE A 351 16.38 -0.14 -1.21
C ILE A 351 16.80 1.13 -0.44
N PRO A 352 15.96 1.74 0.44
CA PRO A 352 16.34 2.97 1.12
C PRO A 352 17.60 2.81 1.98
N GLY A 353 17.71 1.69 2.71
CA GLY A 353 18.88 1.43 3.56
C GLY A 353 20.16 1.20 2.75
N PHE A 354 20.07 0.58 1.58
CA PHE A 354 21.23 0.41 0.69
C PHE A 354 21.65 1.72 0.03
N GLU A 355 20.70 2.59 -0.34
CA GLU A 355 20.99 3.94 -0.85
C GLU A 355 21.66 4.79 0.25
N GLU A 356 21.14 4.78 1.48
CA GLU A 356 21.70 5.52 2.61
C GLU A 356 23.13 5.09 2.95
N LEU A 357 23.41 3.79 2.88
CA LEU A 357 24.75 3.24 3.08
C LEU A 357 25.70 3.47 1.89
N GLY A 358 25.23 4.07 0.79
CA GLY A 358 26.04 4.31 -0.41
C GLY A 358 26.49 3.02 -1.10
N ILE A 359 25.73 1.94 -0.97
CA ILE A 359 26.07 0.66 -1.61
C ILE A 359 25.92 0.82 -3.13
N PRO A 360 26.93 0.44 -3.95
CA PRO A 360 26.78 0.43 -5.40
C PRO A 360 25.95 -0.79 -5.81
N PHE A 361 24.63 -0.71 -5.67
CA PHE A 361 23.72 -1.80 -6.05
C PHE A 361 22.85 -1.45 -7.27
N GLY A 362 22.37 -2.49 -7.93
CA GLY A 362 21.25 -2.47 -8.85
C GLY A 362 20.19 -3.47 -8.42
N ILE A 363 19.05 -3.39 -9.09
CA ILE A 363 17.88 -4.24 -8.86
C ILE A 363 17.40 -4.79 -10.20
N ALA A 364 16.78 -5.97 -10.17
CA ALA A 364 16.17 -6.63 -11.31
C ALA A 364 14.92 -7.41 -10.86
N SER A 365 14.14 -7.85 -11.84
CA SER A 365 12.97 -8.71 -11.60
C SER A 365 13.40 -10.03 -10.96
N TYR A 366 12.44 -10.68 -10.31
CA TYR A 366 12.65 -12.07 -9.90
C TYR A 366 12.87 -12.97 -11.12
N PRO A 367 13.70 -14.02 -11.01
CA PRO A 367 14.02 -14.86 -12.16
C PRO A 367 12.81 -15.68 -12.63
N TYR A 368 12.91 -16.25 -13.83
CA TYR A 368 11.94 -17.22 -14.35
C TYR A 368 12.60 -18.57 -14.64
N ASP A 369 11.81 -19.62 -14.64
CA ASP A 369 12.23 -20.93 -15.12
C ASP A 369 12.12 -20.97 -16.65
N SER A 370 13.25 -21.05 -17.34
CA SER A 370 13.29 -21.12 -18.81
C SER A 370 12.78 -22.44 -19.39
N GLU A 371 12.72 -23.52 -18.61
CA GLU A 371 12.20 -24.81 -19.08
C GLU A 371 10.67 -24.80 -19.16
N THR A 372 10.01 -24.14 -18.21
CA THR A 372 8.54 -24.07 -18.12
C THR A 372 7.95 -22.73 -18.55
N GLY A 373 8.78 -21.70 -18.66
CA GLY A 373 8.35 -20.31 -18.89
C GLY A 373 7.67 -19.65 -17.67
N ARG A 374 7.65 -20.32 -16.51
CA ARG A 374 7.00 -19.81 -15.31
C ARG A 374 7.92 -18.87 -14.55
N TRP A 375 7.36 -17.76 -14.08
CA TRP A 375 8.05 -16.86 -13.16
C TRP A 375 8.18 -17.48 -11.77
N ILE A 376 9.32 -17.23 -11.12
CA ILE A 376 9.40 -17.37 -9.67
C ILE A 376 8.58 -16.23 -9.07
N SER A 377 7.33 -16.53 -8.70
CA SER A 377 6.32 -15.53 -8.38
C SER A 377 6.68 -14.72 -7.12
N PRO A 378 7.11 -13.44 -7.25
CA PRO A 378 7.52 -12.67 -6.09
C PRO A 378 6.34 -12.44 -5.14
N MET A 379 6.61 -12.45 -3.84
CA MET A 379 5.59 -12.20 -2.84
C MET A 379 5.23 -10.71 -2.78
N LEU A 380 3.93 -10.41 -2.89
CA LEU A 380 3.38 -9.06 -2.73
C LEU A 380 2.85 -8.88 -1.31
N ASP A 381 3.50 -8.01 -0.56
CA ASP A 381 3.31 -7.84 0.88
C ASP A 381 2.81 -6.42 1.19
N PHE A 382 1.53 -6.30 1.53
CA PHE A 382 0.86 -5.03 1.77
C PHE A 382 0.77 -4.68 3.25
N LYS A 383 0.94 -3.39 3.55
CA LYS A 383 0.66 -2.81 4.85
C LYS A 383 -0.56 -1.91 4.72
N GLY A 384 -1.36 -1.85 5.76
CA GLY A 384 -2.62 -1.11 5.78
C GLY A 384 -3.02 -0.73 7.19
N PHE A 385 -4.14 -0.06 7.34
CA PHE A 385 -4.65 0.39 8.63
C PHE A 385 -6.01 -0.22 8.94
N GLY A 386 -6.08 -0.94 10.05
CA GLY A 386 -7.33 -1.38 10.65
C GLY A 386 -7.89 -0.32 11.59
N ILE A 387 -9.19 -0.11 11.56
CA ILE A 387 -9.92 0.74 12.52
C ILE A 387 -10.34 -0.14 13.69
N THR A 388 -9.89 0.17 14.90
CA THR A 388 -10.20 -0.70 16.05
C THR A 388 -11.69 -0.68 16.36
N ARG A 389 -12.21 -1.82 16.81
CA ARG A 389 -13.63 -1.96 17.20
C ARG A 389 -14.02 -1.06 18.38
N LYS A 390 -13.04 -0.59 19.17
CA LYS A 390 -13.26 0.26 20.34
C LYS A 390 -13.14 1.77 20.04
N THR A 391 -12.76 2.18 18.83
CA THR A 391 -12.73 3.61 18.48
C THR A 391 -14.11 4.23 18.69
N ARG A 392 -14.10 5.49 19.14
CA ARG A 392 -15.30 6.34 19.19
C ARG A 392 -15.29 7.38 18.08
N GLU A 393 -14.27 7.35 17.22
CA GLU A 393 -13.99 8.34 16.19
C GLU A 393 -13.91 7.70 14.78
N PRO A 394 -14.87 6.84 14.37
CA PRO A 394 -14.78 6.13 13.08
C PRO A 394 -14.76 7.10 11.90
N VAL A 395 -15.49 8.23 11.99
CA VAL A 395 -15.53 9.25 10.92
C VAL A 395 -14.15 9.91 10.75
N LEU A 396 -13.52 10.32 11.86
CA LEU A 396 -12.19 10.94 11.81
C LEU A 396 -11.12 9.92 11.39
N SER A 397 -11.27 8.66 11.79
CA SER A 397 -10.38 7.57 11.40
C SER A 397 -10.41 7.37 9.89
N MET A 398 -11.61 7.30 9.28
CA MET A 398 -11.76 7.20 7.84
C MET A 398 -11.18 8.43 7.12
N ALA A 399 -11.45 9.63 7.61
CA ALA A 399 -10.92 10.86 7.01
C ALA A 399 -9.37 10.88 7.00
N LEU A 400 -8.73 10.39 8.06
CA LEU A 400 -7.28 10.22 8.09
C LEU A 400 -6.82 9.19 7.06
N LEU A 401 -7.50 8.05 6.92
CA LEU A 401 -7.14 7.04 5.92
C LEU A 401 -7.30 7.55 4.49
N GLU A 402 -8.39 8.24 4.18
CA GLU A 402 -8.58 8.88 2.87
C GLU A 402 -7.50 9.91 2.58
N TYR A 403 -7.07 10.67 3.59
CA TYR A 403 -5.95 11.61 3.45
C TYR A 403 -4.64 10.87 3.14
N LEU A 404 -4.32 9.82 3.93
CA LEU A 404 -3.09 9.04 3.77
C LEU A 404 -3.01 8.29 2.44
N THR A 405 -4.14 7.83 1.90
CA THR A 405 -4.20 7.10 0.62
C THR A 405 -4.47 8.01 -0.58
N GLY A 406 -4.61 9.32 -0.34
CA GLY A 406 -4.69 10.34 -1.39
C GLY A 406 -3.38 10.43 -2.19
N PRO A 407 -3.44 10.87 -3.47
CA PRO A 407 -2.30 10.84 -4.37
C PRO A 407 -1.11 11.67 -3.86
N GLY A 408 -1.39 12.78 -3.19
CA GLY A 408 -0.39 13.62 -2.54
C GLY A 408 0.44 12.92 -1.49
N VAL A 409 -0.25 12.36 -0.50
CA VAL A 409 0.40 11.67 0.61
C VAL A 409 1.08 10.40 0.14
N GLN A 410 0.44 9.66 -0.78
CA GLN A 410 1.04 8.48 -1.41
C GLN A 410 2.33 8.80 -2.16
N SER A 411 2.37 9.90 -2.92
CA SER A 411 3.59 10.36 -3.59
C SER A 411 4.67 10.77 -2.57
N ALA A 412 4.29 11.59 -1.58
CA ALA A 412 5.20 12.10 -0.57
C ALA A 412 5.78 11.01 0.36
N PHE A 413 5.03 9.92 0.58
CA PHE A 413 5.48 8.79 1.37
C PHE A 413 6.20 7.73 0.52
N CYS A 414 5.51 7.18 -0.48
CA CYS A 414 5.97 5.97 -1.16
C CYS A 414 7.21 6.21 -2.03
N ILE A 415 7.31 7.36 -2.71
CA ILE A 415 8.43 7.62 -3.62
C ILE A 415 9.76 7.73 -2.85
N PRO A 416 9.89 8.56 -1.79
CA PRO A 416 11.15 8.67 -1.05
C PRO A 416 11.54 7.38 -0.33
N VAL A 417 10.56 6.63 0.21
CA VAL A 417 10.83 5.37 0.93
C VAL A 417 10.72 4.13 0.03
N LYS A 418 10.65 4.32 -1.29
CA LYS A 418 10.70 3.28 -2.32
C LYS A 418 9.62 2.21 -2.19
N LYS A 419 8.42 2.57 -1.74
CA LYS A 419 7.28 1.66 -1.59
C LYS A 419 6.40 1.66 -2.84
N ILE A 420 5.61 0.59 -3.00
CA ILE A 420 4.58 0.54 -4.04
C ILE A 420 3.34 1.30 -3.53
N PRO A 421 2.96 2.44 -4.10
CA PRO A 421 1.78 3.19 -3.69
C PRO A 421 0.54 2.41 -4.06
N VAL A 422 -0.46 2.34 -3.19
CA VAL A 422 -1.74 1.66 -3.48
C VAL A 422 -2.69 2.53 -4.31
N ASN A 423 -2.42 3.82 -4.43
CA ASN A 423 -3.20 4.74 -5.24
C ASN A 423 -2.84 4.59 -6.72
N ARG A 424 -3.83 4.21 -7.54
CA ARG A 424 -3.66 3.91 -8.97
C ARG A 424 -3.08 5.08 -9.76
N ALA A 425 -3.48 6.31 -9.46
CA ALA A 425 -3.00 7.48 -10.18
C ALA A 425 -1.51 7.72 -9.92
N VAL A 426 -1.06 7.52 -8.68
CA VAL A 426 0.37 7.65 -8.33
C VAL A 426 1.18 6.56 -9.00
N LEU A 427 0.71 5.30 -8.96
CA LEU A 427 1.40 4.21 -9.65
C LEU A 427 1.48 4.47 -11.16
N ALA A 428 0.38 4.89 -11.80
CA ALA A 428 0.33 5.19 -13.23
C ALA A 428 1.28 6.32 -13.62
N ASP A 429 1.32 7.44 -12.88
CA ASP A 429 2.25 8.55 -13.17
C ASP A 429 3.72 8.09 -13.11
N ARG A 430 4.09 7.24 -12.15
CA ARG A 430 5.46 6.69 -12.08
C ARG A 430 5.78 5.80 -13.29
N LEU A 431 4.83 4.99 -13.73
CA LEU A 431 5.00 4.14 -14.91
C LEU A 431 5.14 4.97 -16.19
N GLU A 432 4.28 5.97 -16.38
CA GLU A 432 4.33 6.89 -17.54
C GLU A 432 5.62 7.70 -17.58
N SER A 433 6.18 8.05 -16.42
CA SER A 433 7.48 8.74 -16.33
C SER A 433 8.68 7.88 -16.73
N GLY A 434 8.49 6.56 -16.91
CA GLY A 434 9.57 5.62 -17.23
C GLY A 434 10.47 5.28 -16.03
N ASP A 435 9.99 5.43 -14.79
CA ASP A 435 10.76 5.10 -13.60
C ASP A 435 11.04 3.58 -13.54
N ALA A 436 12.30 3.20 -13.71
CA ALA A 436 12.74 1.80 -13.77
C ALA A 436 12.33 0.98 -12.54
N LEU A 437 12.33 1.57 -11.33
CA LEU A 437 11.90 0.86 -10.13
C LEU A 437 10.41 0.50 -10.22
N TYR A 438 9.59 1.44 -10.68
CA TYR A 438 8.15 1.23 -10.78
C TYR A 438 7.77 0.30 -11.92
N GLN A 439 8.56 0.25 -13.00
CA GLN A 439 8.42 -0.78 -14.05
C GLN A 439 8.65 -2.19 -13.47
N LEU A 440 9.66 -2.36 -12.61
CA LEU A 440 9.88 -3.62 -11.89
C LEU A 440 8.71 -3.93 -10.93
N TYR A 441 8.16 -2.92 -10.26
CA TYR A 441 6.97 -3.11 -9.41
C TYR A 441 5.74 -3.51 -10.21
N GLN A 442 5.50 -2.91 -11.37
CA GLN A 442 4.38 -3.32 -12.23
C GLN A 442 4.55 -4.77 -12.69
N HIS A 443 5.76 -5.14 -13.14
CA HIS A 443 6.04 -6.52 -13.50
C HIS A 443 5.77 -7.48 -12.33
N ALA A 444 6.26 -7.15 -11.12
CA ALA A 444 6.00 -7.95 -9.93
C ALA A 444 4.52 -8.02 -9.56
N LEU A 445 3.73 -6.96 -9.78
CA LEU A 445 2.27 -6.99 -9.59
C LEU A 445 1.57 -7.91 -10.60
N ASP A 446 2.11 -8.02 -11.82
CA ASP A 446 1.53 -8.86 -12.88
C ASP A 446 1.79 -10.36 -12.67
N VAL A 447 2.97 -10.73 -12.15
CA VAL A 447 3.40 -12.14 -11.99
C VAL A 447 3.48 -12.62 -10.54
N GLY A 448 3.31 -11.72 -9.59
CA GLY A 448 3.47 -11.97 -8.15
C GLY A 448 2.26 -12.60 -7.48
N THR A 449 2.49 -13.08 -6.26
CA THR A 449 1.48 -13.70 -5.42
C THR A 449 1.31 -12.90 -4.13
N PHE A 450 0.08 -12.54 -3.80
CA PHE A 450 -0.22 -11.86 -2.54
C PHE A 450 0.12 -12.76 -1.35
N VAL A 451 0.76 -12.18 -0.33
CA VAL A 451 0.94 -12.86 0.96
C VAL A 451 -0.45 -13.15 1.56
N PRO A 452 -0.79 -14.41 1.86
CA PRO A 452 -2.13 -14.74 2.36
C PRO A 452 -2.41 -14.18 3.75
N ALA A 453 -3.66 -13.81 3.97
CA ALA A 453 -4.15 -13.21 5.22
C ALA A 453 -4.45 -14.18 6.36
N TYR A 454 -4.53 -15.47 6.04
CA TYR A 454 -5.04 -16.50 6.92
C TYR A 454 -3.95 -17.05 7.85
N ASN A 455 -4.34 -17.41 9.07
CA ASN A 455 -3.47 -18.01 10.08
C ASN A 455 -2.80 -19.31 9.59
N ALA A 456 -3.44 -20.02 8.64
CA ALA A 456 -2.87 -21.18 7.97
C ALA A 456 -1.52 -20.86 7.31
N TYR A 457 -1.35 -19.65 6.75
CA TYR A 457 -0.08 -19.21 6.18
C TYR A 457 1.02 -19.06 7.25
N ASP A 458 0.69 -18.52 8.42
CA ASP A 458 1.64 -18.39 9.52
C ASP A 458 2.07 -19.76 10.07
N LEU A 459 1.14 -20.69 10.21
CA LEU A 459 1.43 -22.07 10.61
C LEU A 459 2.38 -22.74 9.60
N TYR A 460 2.09 -22.62 8.31
CA TYR A 460 2.92 -23.11 7.22
C TYR A 460 4.32 -22.49 7.25
N LYS A 461 4.42 -21.16 7.35
CA LYS A 461 5.68 -20.42 7.42
C LYS A 461 6.54 -20.88 8.59
N ASN A 462 5.96 -20.93 9.80
CA ASN A 462 6.67 -21.28 11.02
C ASN A 462 7.10 -22.76 11.04
N THR A 463 6.29 -23.64 10.46
CA THR A 463 6.61 -25.07 10.33
C THR A 463 7.78 -25.27 9.40
N LEU A 464 7.70 -24.75 8.17
CA LEU A 464 8.78 -24.91 7.21
C LEU A 464 10.05 -24.15 7.60
N TRP A 465 9.96 -22.97 8.23
CA TRP A 465 11.15 -22.28 8.73
C TRP A 465 12.01 -23.18 9.62
N LYS A 466 11.39 -24.01 10.46
CA LYS A 466 12.10 -25.00 11.28
C LYS A 466 12.63 -26.17 10.45
N LEU A 467 11.81 -26.69 9.53
CA LEU A 467 12.12 -27.94 8.82
C LEU A 467 13.07 -27.80 7.63
N LEU A 468 13.08 -26.65 6.94
CA LEU A 468 13.95 -26.40 5.78
C LEU A 468 15.43 -26.56 6.13
N ARG A 469 15.81 -26.23 7.38
CA ARG A 469 17.18 -26.45 7.87
C ARG A 469 17.59 -27.92 7.81
N PHE A 470 16.69 -28.85 8.11
CA PHE A 470 17.00 -30.28 8.07
C PHE A 470 17.29 -30.77 6.66
N VAL A 471 16.63 -30.20 5.64
CA VAL A 471 16.92 -30.50 4.23
C VAL A 471 18.31 -30.01 3.87
N PHE A 472 18.62 -28.73 4.12
CA PHE A 472 19.88 -28.11 3.67
C PHE A 472 21.11 -28.55 4.49
N LEU A 473 20.91 -29.16 5.66
CA LEU A 473 21.97 -29.75 6.48
C LEU A 473 22.10 -31.28 6.32
N ASP A 474 21.40 -31.88 5.35
CA ASP A 474 21.36 -33.33 5.12
C ASP A 474 20.96 -34.16 6.36
N GLN A 475 20.14 -33.56 7.23
CA GLN A 475 19.65 -34.21 8.45
C GLN A 475 18.35 -34.98 8.22
N MET A 476 17.58 -34.61 7.19
CA MET A 476 16.37 -35.31 6.75
C MET A 476 16.22 -35.23 5.24
N SER A 477 15.62 -36.28 4.64
CA SER A 477 15.30 -36.26 3.21
C SER A 477 14.14 -35.31 2.90
N ILE A 478 14.04 -34.83 1.65
CA ILE A 478 12.93 -33.97 1.21
C ILE A 478 11.56 -34.65 1.47
N PRO A 479 11.32 -35.92 1.09
CA PRO A 479 10.05 -36.58 1.37
C PRO A 479 9.71 -36.63 2.85
N GLU A 480 10.70 -36.93 3.71
CA GLU A 480 10.50 -36.99 5.16
C GLU A 480 10.14 -35.63 5.76
N VAL A 481 10.78 -34.55 5.28
CA VAL A 481 10.47 -33.17 5.72
C VAL A 481 9.06 -32.76 5.29
N LEU A 482 8.67 -33.06 4.05
CA LEU A 482 7.34 -32.72 3.56
C LEU A 482 6.25 -33.53 4.25
N GLU A 483 6.47 -34.81 4.51
CA GLU A 483 5.54 -35.66 5.25
C GLU A 483 5.35 -35.16 6.69
N LYS A 484 6.44 -35.00 7.46
CA LYS A 484 6.34 -34.52 8.85
C LYS A 484 5.79 -33.10 8.92
N GLY A 485 6.19 -32.24 7.99
CA GLY A 485 5.67 -30.88 7.91
C GLY A 485 4.17 -30.85 7.62
N GLN A 486 3.68 -31.70 6.72
CA GLN A 486 2.25 -31.82 6.45
C GLN A 486 1.51 -32.33 7.68
N GLN A 487 2.02 -33.37 8.36
CA GLN A 487 1.43 -33.87 9.60
C GLN A 487 1.34 -32.80 10.69
N ILE A 488 2.37 -31.95 10.83
CA ILE A 488 2.35 -30.82 11.79
C ILE A 488 1.30 -29.79 11.38
N ILE A 489 1.22 -29.43 10.09
CA ILE A 489 0.21 -28.48 9.59
C ILE A 489 -1.19 -29.05 9.86
N ASP A 490 -1.49 -30.27 9.39
CA ASP A 490 -2.80 -30.92 9.55
C ASP A 490 -3.24 -31.04 11.01
N ALA A 491 -2.29 -31.30 11.93
CA ALA A 491 -2.58 -31.43 13.36
C ALA A 491 -2.82 -30.08 14.07
N ASN A 492 -2.43 -28.96 13.47
CA ASN A 492 -2.50 -27.62 14.08
C ASN A 492 -3.35 -26.63 13.26
N MET A 493 -3.96 -27.08 12.17
CA MET A 493 -4.96 -26.30 11.45
C MET A 493 -6.17 -26.05 12.37
N PRO A 494 -6.68 -24.81 12.43
CA PRO A 494 -7.76 -24.41 13.33
C PRO A 494 -9.12 -25.03 13.02
#